data_AF-M7BYZ5-F1
#
_entry.id   AF-M7BYZ5-F1
#
_cell.length_a   1.000
_cell.length_b   1.000
_cell.length_c   1.000
_cell.angle_alpha   90.00
_cell.angle_beta   90.00
_cell.angle_gamma   90.00
#
_symmetry.space_group_name_H-M   'P 1'
#
loop_
_entity.id
_entity.type
_entity.pdbx_description
1 polymer ?
#
loop_
_entity_poly.entity_id
_entity_poly.type
_entity_poly.pdbx_seq_one_letter_code
_entity_poly.pdbx_strand_id
1 'polypeptide(L)'
;MQSQNRKRAPAWTEREVLGLIAVWGEESMLSELRSKRRNAKTFQKISEAIRDRGYIRDATQCRVKLKELRQAYQKTKESNGLSGTGE
;
A
#
# COMPACT_ATOMS: atom_id res chain seq x y z
N MET A 1 30.95 -4.91 -11.30
CA MET A 1 30.77 -5.17 -9.85
C MET A 1 29.39 -5.78 -9.67
N GLN A 2 29.33 -7.09 -9.49
CA GLN A 2 28.09 -7.82 -9.25
C GLN A 2 27.67 -7.61 -7.79
N SER A 3 26.66 -6.77 -7.58
CA SER A 3 26.20 -6.41 -6.24
C SER A 3 24.88 -7.11 -5.93
N GLN A 4 25.03 -8.29 -5.34
CA GLN A 4 24.17 -8.90 -4.33
C GLN A 4 22.71 -9.19 -4.72
N ASN A 5 22.53 -10.47 -5.04
CA ASN A 5 21.34 -11.30 -4.82
C ASN A 5 20.85 -11.21 -3.35
N ARG A 6 20.24 -10.08 -2.98
CA ARG A 6 19.18 -10.07 -1.97
C ARG A 6 17.95 -10.38 -2.79
N LYS A 7 17.15 -11.40 -2.45
CA LYS A 7 15.80 -11.57 -3.01
C LYS A 7 14.99 -10.32 -2.65
N ARG A 8 15.19 -9.23 -3.39
CA ARG A 8 14.40 -8.01 -3.33
C ARG A 8 13.01 -8.49 -3.72
N ALA A 9 12.06 -8.37 -2.80
CA ALA A 9 10.66 -8.51 -3.18
C ALA A 9 10.47 -7.70 -4.48
N PRO A 10 9.89 -8.30 -5.53
CA PRO A 10 9.86 -7.69 -6.86
C PRO A 10 9.39 -6.25 -6.73
N ALA A 11 10.14 -5.30 -7.31
CA ALA A 11 9.82 -3.89 -7.22
C ALA A 11 8.37 -3.71 -7.68
N TRP A 12 7.53 -3.15 -6.80
CA TRP A 12 6.14 -2.84 -7.15
C TRP A 12 6.16 -1.85 -8.32
N THR A 13 5.61 -2.27 -9.46
CA THR A 13 5.44 -1.40 -10.62
C THR A 13 4.35 -0.37 -10.36
N GLU A 14 4.37 0.75 -11.07
CA GLU A 14 3.32 1.78 -10.95
C GLU A 14 1.93 1.20 -11.19
N ARG A 15 1.79 0.27 -12.14
CA ARG A 15 0.52 -0.41 -12.43
C ARG A 15 0.02 -1.26 -11.26
N GLU A 16 0.92 -1.99 -10.60
CA GLU A 16 0.58 -2.75 -9.38
C GLU A 16 0.20 -1.81 -8.22
N VAL A 17 0.91 -0.70 -8.07
CA VAL A 17 0.62 0.31 -7.03
C VAL A 17 -0.74 0.96 -7.27
N LEU A 18 -1.06 1.35 -8.51
CA LEU A 18 -2.36 1.91 -8.87
C LEU A 18 -3.48 0.89 -8.65
N GLY A 19 -3.25 -0.38 -9.02
CA GLY A 19 -4.19 -1.48 -8.74
C GLY A 19 -4.43 -1.65 -7.23
N LEU A 20 -3.37 -1.59 -6.43
CA LEU A 20 -3.44 -1.65 -4.96
C LEU A 20 -4.21 -0.47 -4.38
N ILE A 21 -3.95 0.75 -4.85
CA ILE A 21 -4.65 1.96 -4.39
C ILE A 21 -6.13 1.89 -4.77
N ALA A 22 -6.47 1.43 -5.97
CA ALA A 22 -7.85 1.31 -6.43
C ALA A 22 -8.65 0.32 -5.57
N VAL A 23 -8.09 -0.87 -5.30
CA VAL A 23 -8.72 -1.87 -4.42
C VAL A 23 -8.80 -1.36 -2.97
N TRP A 24 -7.72 -0.73 -2.49
CA TRP A 24 -7.68 -0.20 -1.13
C TRP A 24 -8.64 0.97 -0.90
N GLY A 25 -8.93 1.75 -1.96
CA GLY A 25 -9.85 2.87 -1.93
C GLY A 25 -11.33 2.47 -1.92
N GLU A 26 -11.67 1.19 -2.06
CA GLU A 26 -13.05 0.74 -1.94
C GLU A 26 -13.58 0.99 -0.52
N GLU A 27 -14.79 1.56 -0.42
CA GLU A 27 -15.41 1.94 0.85
C GLU A 27 -15.56 0.74 1.81
N SER A 28 -15.82 -0.46 1.25
CA SER A 28 -15.86 -1.70 2.02
C SER A 28 -14.51 -2.02 2.68
N MET A 29 -13.40 -1.78 1.99
CA MET A 29 -12.06 -2.05 2.50
C MET A 29 -11.64 -1.02 3.54
N LEU A 30 -11.95 0.27 3.32
CA LEU A 30 -11.72 1.33 4.30
C LEU A 30 -12.53 1.13 5.59
N SER A 31 -13.79 0.72 5.46
CA SER A 31 -14.68 0.44 6.59
C SER A 31 -14.21 -0.78 7.39
N GLU A 32 -13.79 -1.85 6.70
CA GLU A 32 -13.24 -3.05 7.34
C GLU A 32 -11.89 -2.78 8.02
N LEU A 33 -11.02 -1.94 7.43
CA LEU A 33 -9.73 -1.54 8.01
C LEU A 33 -9.89 -0.68 9.27
N ARG A 34 -11.02 0.02 9.42
CA ARG A 34 -11.36 0.76 10.64
C ARG A 34 -11.62 -0.18 11.82
N SER A 35 -11.97 -1.44 11.53
CA SER A 35 -12.15 -2.50 12.52
C SER A 35 -10.87 -3.31 12.73
N LYS A 36 -10.19 -3.07 13.87
CA LYS A 36 -8.93 -3.77 14.24
C LYS A 36 -9.02 -5.30 14.17
N ARG A 37 -10.21 -5.90 14.37
CA ARG A 37 -10.41 -7.36 14.36
C ARG A 37 -10.38 -7.99 12.97
N ARG A 38 -10.63 -7.21 11.89
CA ARG A 38 -10.79 -7.75 10.53
C ARG A 38 -9.60 -7.49 9.61
N ASN A 39 -8.61 -6.71 10.07
CA ASN A 39 -7.44 -6.32 9.27
C ASN A 39 -6.77 -7.48 8.52
N ALA A 40 -6.54 -8.64 9.16
CA ALA A 40 -5.89 -9.77 8.50
C ALA A 40 -6.71 -10.31 7.31
N LYS A 41 -8.03 -10.50 7.49
CA LYS A 41 -8.94 -10.89 6.41
C LYS A 41 -9.05 -9.82 5.33
N THR A 42 -9.02 -8.53 5.70
CA THR A 42 -9.06 -7.44 4.73
C THR A 42 -7.80 -7.44 3.85
N PHE A 43 -6.61 -7.63 4.41
CA PHE A 43 -5.38 -7.74 3.61
C PHE A 43 -5.36 -8.99 2.72
N GLN A 44 -6.01 -10.07 3.15
CA GLN A 44 -6.21 -11.25 2.30
C GLN A 44 -7.12 -10.93 1.11
N LYS A 45 -8.27 -10.27 1.33
CA LYS A 45 -9.16 -9.80 0.26
C LYS A 45 -8.43 -8.87 -0.72
N ILE A 46 -7.59 -7.96 -0.23
CA ILE A 46 -6.75 -7.07 -1.06
C ILE A 46 -5.80 -7.89 -1.94
N SER A 47 -5.11 -8.88 -1.37
CA SER A 47 -4.22 -9.78 -2.10
C SER A 47 -4.97 -10.54 -3.20
N GLU A 48 -6.16 -11.04 -2.91
CA GLU A 48 -6.98 -11.77 -3.89
C GLU A 48 -7.47 -10.86 -5.01
N ALA A 49 -7.94 -9.65 -4.70
CA ALA A 49 -8.39 -8.67 -5.68
C ALA A 49 -7.25 -8.17 -6.60
N ILE A 50 -6.04 -8.04 -6.07
CA ILE A 50 -4.85 -7.70 -6.88
C ILE A 50 -4.41 -8.88 -7.75
N ARG A 51 -4.55 -10.10 -7.23
CA ARG A 51 -4.27 -11.34 -7.97
C ARG A 51 -5.24 -11.54 -9.14
N ASP A 52 -6.52 -11.21 -8.94
CA ASP A 52 -7.54 -11.23 -10.00
C ASP A 52 -7.19 -10.28 -11.16
N ARG A 53 -6.55 -9.15 -10.85
CA ARG A 53 -6.01 -8.19 -11.84
C ARG A 53 -4.70 -8.66 -12.49
N GLY A 54 -4.23 -9.87 -12.20
CA GLY A 54 -3.02 -10.47 -12.77
C GLY A 54 -1.73 -10.20 -11.98
N TYR A 55 -1.80 -9.61 -10.78
CA TYR A 55 -0.63 -9.28 -9.99
C TYR A 55 -0.50 -10.20 -8.77
N ILE A 56 0.51 -11.06 -8.75
CA ILE A 56 0.67 -12.04 -7.67
C ILE A 56 1.42 -11.39 -6.50
N ARG A 57 0.66 -10.94 -5.48
CA ARG A 57 1.19 -10.31 -4.27
C ARG A 57 0.54 -10.87 -3.02
N ASP A 58 1.34 -11.23 -2.02
CA ASP A 58 0.85 -11.70 -0.72
C ASP A 58 0.23 -10.58 0.12
N ALA A 59 -0.70 -10.94 1.00
CA ALA A 59 -1.33 -10.03 1.96
C ALA A 59 -0.29 -9.23 2.78
N THR A 60 0.83 -9.87 3.18
CA THR A 60 1.93 -9.21 3.90
C THR A 60 2.62 -8.16 3.04
N GLN A 61 2.84 -8.43 1.75
CA GLN A 61 3.44 -7.46 0.83
C GLN A 61 2.50 -6.27 0.60
N CYS A 62 1.20 -6.53 0.42
CA CYS A 62 0.18 -5.48 0.29
C CYS A 62 0.16 -4.58 1.54
N ARG A 63 0.24 -5.17 2.75
CA ARG A 63 0.28 -4.42 4.01
C ARG A 63 1.50 -3.52 4.11
N VAL A 64 2.69 -4.04 3.81
CA VAL A 64 3.93 -3.24 3.84
C VAL A 64 3.80 -2.10 2.84
N LYS A 65 3.38 -2.39 1.60
CA LYS A 65 3.27 -1.37 0.55
C LYS A 65 2.25 -0.29 0.89
N LEU A 66 1.09 -0.65 1.42
CA LEU A 66 0.08 0.32 1.90
C LEU A 66 0.60 1.19 3.04
N LYS A 67 1.40 0.63 3.95
CA LYS A 67 2.05 1.40 5.02
C LYS A 67 3.06 2.40 4.45
N GLU A 68 3.84 2.01 3.44
CA GLU A 68 4.75 2.91 2.75
C GLU A 68 4.00 4.02 2.00
N LEU A 69 2.95 3.68 1.25
CA LEU A 69 2.14 4.64 0.51
C LEU A 69 1.49 5.66 1.44
N ARG A 70 0.95 5.22 2.58
CA ARG A 70 0.37 6.12 3.59
C ARG A 70 1.42 7.06 4.17
N GLN A 71 2.61 6.54 4.49
CA GLN A 71 3.71 7.37 5.01
C GLN A 71 4.20 8.38 3.97
N ALA A 72 4.37 7.96 2.72
CA ALA A 72 4.77 8.85 1.63
C ALA A 72 3.73 9.95 1.42
N TYR A 73 2.44 9.59 1.38
CA TYR A 73 1.35 10.56 1.29
C TYR A 73 1.34 11.54 2.46
N GLN A 74 1.50 11.04 3.70
CA GLN A 74 1.54 11.90 4.88
C GLN A 74 2.75 12.83 4.86
N LYS A 75 3.94 12.33 4.49
CA LYS A 75 5.15 13.15 4.36
C LYS A 75 5.00 14.23 3.28
N THR A 76 4.40 13.91 2.14
CA THR A 76 4.10 14.90 1.10
C THR A 76 3.07 15.92 1.58
N LYS A 77 2.03 15.48 2.30
CA LYS A 77 1.01 16.37 2.89
C LYS A 77 1.60 17.29 3.95
N GLU A 78 2.48 16.80 4.81
CA GLU A 78 3.17 17.58 5.83
C GLU A 78 4.17 18.54 5.19
N SER A 79 4.92 18.11 4.18
CA SER A 79 5.79 19.00 3.39
C SER A 79 5.02 20.11 2.68
N ASN A 80 3.75 19.86 2.31
CA ASN A 80 2.88 20.86 1.69
C ASN A 80 2.11 21.71 2.73
N GLY A 81 2.00 21.25 3.98
CA GLY A 81 1.33 21.95 5.08
C GLY A 81 2.26 22.74 6.00
N LEU A 82 3.57 22.44 6.00
CA LEU A 82 4.57 23.10 6.83
C LEU A 82 5.16 24.38 6.19
N SER A 83 4.68 24.79 5.02
CA SER A 83 5.04 26.10 4.44
C SER A 83 4.19 27.27 4.96
N GLY A 84 3.31 27.06 5.95
CA GLY A 84 2.51 28.13 6.53
C GLY A 84 2.37 27.98 8.04
N THR A 85 3.31 28.55 8.80
CA THR A 85 3.11 29.33 10.04
C THR A 85 4.48 29.50 10.66
N GLY A 86 5.13 30.61 10.33
CA GLY A 86 6.43 31.02 10.84
C GLY A 86 6.59 32.50 10.60
N GLU A 87 5.61 33.29 11.05
CA GLU A 87 5.70 34.74 11.29
C GLU A 87 5.02 35.05 12.61
#